data_AF-A0A0F7TRZ5-F1
#
_entry.id   AF-A0A0F7TRZ5-F1
#
_cell.length_a   1.000
_cell.length_b   1.000
_cell.length_c   1.000
_cell.angle_alpha   90.00
_cell.angle_beta   90.00
_cell.angle_gamma   90.00
#
_symmetry.space_group_name_H-M   'P 1'
#
loop_
_entity.id
_entity.type
_entity.pdbx_description
1 polymer ?
#
loop_
_entity_poly.entity_id
_entity_poly.type
_entity_poly.pdbx_seq_one_letter_code
_entity_poly.pdbx_strand_id
1 'polypeptide(L)'
;MGNEESTMVDDSTRPSVLEGRNLEAIAKYIKEHDVKRIVVMVGAGISTSAGIPDFRSPDTGLYANLAFLDLEEPEDVFDITFFRDNPKPFYALAHELYPGRYRPTVAHSFIKLLYDKGLLLKHFTQNIDCLERQAGLPGDMIVEAHGSFATQRCIECKTPYPDEEMQKTIQDREVPHCIVPQCNGLVKPDIVFFGEALPPSFFESRDLPEQADLCLVMGTSLSVQPFASLPGFCRRGVPRVLINMQRVGGLGSRPDDVLILGDCDAGVRKFAKAMGWEEELETLWEETNPDPKAREAENEPVPSRDERLRQEVDRLTEDIERTLNITDAYQQRVREKLGESGGSAAIKAGSKEEERSEEGLDHVFPHLARKSR
;
A
#
# COMPACT_ATOMS: atom_id res chain seq x y z
N MET A 1 27.03 6.07 8.99
CA MET A 1 28.22 5.22 8.85
C MET A 1 27.87 4.05 7.94
N GLY A 2 28.60 3.89 6.85
CA GLY A 2 28.65 2.66 6.05
C GLY A 2 27.53 2.43 5.02
N ASN A 3 27.43 3.26 3.97
CA ASN A 3 26.97 2.74 2.68
C ASN A 3 28.15 1.90 2.13
N GLU A 4 28.32 0.69 2.65
CA GLU A 4 29.17 -0.28 1.98
C GLU A 4 28.52 -0.57 0.64
N GLU A 5 29.17 -0.16 -0.45
CA GLU A 5 28.85 -0.64 -1.79
C GLU A 5 28.95 -2.17 -1.74
N SER A 6 27.83 -2.83 -1.51
CA SER A 6 27.73 -4.28 -1.53
C SER A 6 27.99 -4.73 -2.95
N THR A 7 29.26 -4.96 -3.27
CA THR A 7 29.69 -5.56 -4.53
C THR A 7 28.99 -6.90 -4.68
N MET A 8 28.40 -7.13 -5.85
CA MET A 8 27.82 -8.43 -6.17
C MET A 8 28.88 -9.50 -6.01
N VAL A 9 28.48 -10.65 -5.50
CA VAL A 9 29.32 -11.84 -5.64
C VAL A 9 29.46 -12.13 -7.12
N ASP A 10 30.70 -12.26 -7.57
CA ASP A 10 31.00 -12.60 -8.96
C ASP A 10 30.33 -13.93 -9.33
N ASP A 11 29.75 -14.01 -10.52
CA ASP A 11 29.02 -15.19 -10.99
C ASP A 11 29.88 -16.46 -11.00
N SER A 12 31.21 -16.33 -11.11
CA SER A 12 32.15 -17.45 -11.02
C SER A 12 32.37 -17.97 -9.59
N THR A 13 32.03 -17.17 -8.58
CA THR A 13 32.07 -17.58 -7.18
C THR A 13 31.00 -18.63 -6.95
N ARG A 14 31.38 -19.84 -6.55
CA ARG A 14 30.43 -20.91 -6.24
C ARG A 14 29.71 -20.64 -4.90
N PRO A 15 28.42 -21.00 -4.77
CA PRO A 15 27.78 -21.01 -3.46
C PRO A 15 28.52 -21.93 -2.49
N SER A 16 28.46 -21.63 -1.20
CA SER A 16 29.21 -22.36 -0.19
C SER A 16 28.43 -23.53 0.41
N VAL A 17 27.10 -23.42 0.43
CA VAL A 17 26.18 -24.42 1.00
C VAL A 17 25.17 -24.89 -0.05
N LEU A 18 24.68 -23.99 -0.91
CA LEU A 18 23.73 -24.35 -1.95
C LEU A 18 24.41 -25.02 -3.15
N GLU A 19 23.67 -25.88 -3.86
CA GLU A 19 24.14 -26.44 -5.15
C GLU A 19 24.05 -25.46 -6.32
N GLY A 20 23.30 -24.37 -6.14
CA GLY A 20 23.10 -23.30 -7.12
C GLY A 20 22.33 -22.12 -6.54
N ARG A 21 22.32 -20.99 -7.25
CA ARG A 21 21.58 -19.78 -6.84
C ARG A 21 20.17 -19.74 -7.46
N ASN A 22 19.36 -20.75 -7.17
CA ASN A 22 17.99 -20.86 -7.69
C ASN A 22 17.05 -21.51 -6.65
N LEU A 23 15.76 -21.50 -6.95
CA LEU A 23 14.73 -21.97 -6.02
C LEU A 23 14.76 -23.50 -5.88
N GLU A 24 15.20 -24.23 -6.89
CA GLU A 24 15.36 -25.68 -6.84
C GLU A 24 16.45 -26.07 -5.82
N ALA A 25 17.56 -25.34 -5.79
CA ALA A 25 18.63 -25.53 -4.82
C ALA A 25 18.18 -25.16 -3.40
N ILE A 26 17.38 -24.10 -3.24
CA ILE A 26 16.77 -23.76 -1.94
C ILE A 26 15.81 -24.85 -1.48
N ALA A 27 14.96 -25.36 -2.38
CA ALA A 27 14.00 -26.42 -2.06
C ALA A 27 14.70 -27.72 -1.65
N LYS A 28 15.78 -28.06 -2.33
CA LYS A 28 16.65 -29.17 -1.97
C LYS A 28 17.31 -28.94 -0.61
N TYR A 29 17.88 -27.76 -0.38
CA TYR A 29 18.48 -27.37 0.90
C TYR A 29 17.50 -27.51 2.06
N ILE A 30 16.26 -27.03 1.91
CA ILE A 30 15.21 -27.15 2.93
C ILE A 30 14.96 -28.62 3.31
N LYS A 31 14.91 -29.50 2.31
CA LYS A 31 14.64 -30.94 2.49
C LYS A 31 15.82 -31.70 3.09
N GLU A 32 17.03 -31.45 2.61
CA GLU A 32 18.24 -32.20 3.00
C GLU A 32 18.82 -31.77 4.35
N HIS A 33 18.67 -30.50 4.71
CA HIS A 33 19.19 -29.94 5.96
C HIS A 33 18.15 -29.87 7.08
N ASP A 34 16.97 -30.48 6.88
CA ASP A 34 15.83 -30.44 7.81
C ASP A 34 15.56 -29.03 8.37
N VAL A 35 15.48 -28.05 7.46
CA VAL A 35 15.23 -26.65 7.81
C VAL A 35 13.91 -26.55 8.58
N LYS A 36 13.93 -25.97 9.78
CA LYS A 36 12.73 -25.73 10.61
C LYS A 36 12.55 -24.28 11.04
N ARG A 37 13.55 -23.43 10.79
CA ARG A 37 13.58 -22.06 11.28
C ARG A 37 13.76 -21.06 10.15
N ILE A 38 12.67 -20.79 9.43
CA ILE A 38 12.62 -19.77 8.39
C ILE A 38 12.19 -18.46 9.03
N VAL A 39 13.03 -17.42 8.91
CA VAL A 39 12.62 -16.05 9.23
C VAL A 39 12.20 -15.35 7.96
N VAL A 40 11.02 -14.77 7.97
CA VAL A 40 10.48 -14.01 6.85
C VAL A 40 10.45 -12.53 7.19
N MET A 41 10.89 -11.67 6.27
CA MET A 41 10.92 -10.22 6.41
C MET A 41 10.24 -9.58 5.20
N VAL A 42 9.20 -8.78 5.43
CA VAL A 42 8.39 -8.22 4.34
C VAL A 42 8.13 -6.73 4.47
N GLY A 43 7.76 -6.12 3.35
CA GLY A 43 7.24 -4.76 3.29
C GLY A 43 6.13 -4.62 2.25
N ALA A 44 5.83 -3.38 1.87
CA ALA A 44 4.60 -3.05 1.14
C ALA A 44 4.45 -3.77 -0.21
N GLY A 45 5.56 -4.18 -0.83
CA GLY A 45 5.56 -4.88 -2.12
C GLY A 45 4.91 -6.26 -2.10
N ILE A 46 4.62 -6.86 -0.94
CA ILE A 46 3.80 -8.08 -0.87
C ILE A 46 2.29 -7.79 -0.90
N SER A 47 1.89 -6.55 -0.64
CA SER A 47 0.48 -6.11 -0.55
C SER A 47 0.02 -5.34 -1.79
N THR A 48 0.92 -5.00 -2.73
CA THR A 48 0.57 -4.23 -3.93
C THR A 48 -0.43 -4.94 -4.84
N SER A 49 -0.38 -6.27 -4.94
CA SER A 49 -1.35 -7.06 -5.72
C SER A 49 -2.73 -7.16 -5.07
N ALA A 50 -2.85 -6.85 -3.77
CA ALA A 50 -4.14 -6.70 -3.11
C ALA A 50 -4.84 -5.38 -3.47
N GLY A 51 -4.17 -4.46 -4.18
CA GLY A 51 -4.67 -3.12 -4.48
C GLY A 51 -4.37 -2.09 -3.38
N ILE A 52 -3.55 -2.46 -2.39
CA ILE A 52 -3.01 -1.50 -1.42
C ILE A 52 -1.81 -0.82 -2.08
N PRO A 53 -1.86 0.50 -2.34
CA PRO A 53 -0.70 1.20 -2.88
C PRO A 53 0.45 1.11 -1.87
N ASP A 54 1.67 0.94 -2.35
CA ASP A 54 2.82 1.14 -1.48
C ASP A 54 2.92 2.63 -1.09
N PHE A 55 3.80 2.97 -0.16
CA PHE A 55 3.93 4.36 0.24
C PHE A 55 4.59 5.23 -0.85
N ARG A 56 5.57 4.68 -1.58
CA ARG A 56 6.60 5.45 -2.28
C ARG A 56 6.61 5.34 -3.80
N SER A 57 5.81 4.47 -4.41
CA SER A 57 5.81 4.32 -5.87
C SER A 57 5.39 5.62 -6.53
N PRO A 58 6.11 6.08 -7.56
CA PRO A 58 5.69 7.23 -8.36
C PRO A 58 4.27 7.01 -8.91
N ASP A 59 3.45 8.07 -8.90
CA ASP A 59 2.08 8.13 -9.43
C ASP A 59 1.01 7.26 -8.75
N THR A 60 1.36 6.08 -8.21
CA THR A 60 0.41 5.15 -7.58
C THR A 60 0.55 5.02 -6.08
N GLY A 61 1.65 5.48 -5.50
CA GLY A 61 1.92 5.37 -4.07
C GLY A 61 0.99 6.26 -3.24
N LEU A 62 0.81 5.91 -1.96
CA LEU A 62 -0.02 6.66 -1.02
C LEU A 62 0.32 8.15 -1.04
N TYR A 63 1.60 8.51 -0.96
CA TYR A 63 2.06 9.90 -0.94
C TYR A 63 1.67 10.70 -2.18
N ALA A 64 1.68 10.08 -3.37
CA ALA A 64 1.24 10.75 -4.60
C ALA A 64 -0.26 11.09 -4.55
N ASN A 65 -1.06 10.24 -3.90
CA ASN A 65 -2.50 10.43 -3.73
C ASN A 65 -2.84 11.43 -2.61
N LEU A 66 -1.89 11.85 -1.76
CA LEU A 66 -2.13 12.82 -0.68
C LEU A 66 -1.99 14.28 -1.12
N ALA A 67 -1.72 14.55 -2.40
CA ALA A 67 -1.53 15.91 -2.91
C ALA A 67 -2.73 16.86 -2.62
N PHE A 68 -3.93 16.31 -2.40
CA PHE A 68 -5.12 17.10 -2.04
C PHE A 68 -5.12 17.63 -0.60
N LEU A 69 -4.25 17.11 0.28
CA LEU A 69 -4.15 17.51 1.68
C LEU A 69 -3.30 18.77 1.89
N ASP A 70 -2.67 19.31 0.83
CA ASP A 70 -1.86 20.54 0.84
C ASP A 70 -0.77 20.52 1.93
N LEU A 71 -0.11 19.36 2.07
CA LEU A 71 1.03 19.18 2.99
C LEU A 71 2.33 19.63 2.31
N GLU A 72 3.26 20.19 3.08
CA GLU A 72 4.60 20.55 2.57
C GLU A 72 5.32 19.29 2.08
N GLU A 73 5.31 18.23 2.88
CA GLU A 73 5.78 16.90 2.50
C GLU A 73 4.69 15.84 2.80
N PRO A 74 4.34 14.95 1.85
CA PRO A 74 3.32 13.91 2.08
C PRO A 74 3.61 12.99 3.26
N GLU A 75 4.88 12.80 3.62
CA GLU A 75 5.35 12.03 4.77
C GLU A 75 4.86 12.60 6.11
N ASP A 76 4.58 13.90 6.18
CA ASP A 76 4.18 14.60 7.42
C ASP A 76 2.88 14.05 8.01
N VAL A 77 2.00 13.45 7.19
CA VAL A 77 0.77 12.79 7.68
C VAL A 77 1.07 11.66 8.67
N PHE A 78 2.26 11.07 8.60
CA PHE A 78 2.76 10.04 9.51
C PHE A 78 3.87 10.55 10.43
N ASP A 79 4.06 11.86 10.60
CA ASP A 79 4.98 12.43 11.59
C ASP A 79 4.25 12.69 12.92
N ILE A 80 4.85 12.26 14.03
CA ILE A 80 4.20 12.37 15.35
C ILE A 80 4.10 13.81 15.87
N THR A 81 5.01 14.68 15.44
CA THR A 81 4.99 16.11 15.78
C THR A 81 3.88 16.78 15.00
N PHE A 82 3.82 16.55 13.68
CA PHE A 82 2.73 17.05 12.84
C PHE A 82 1.37 16.57 13.35
N PHE A 83 1.25 15.29 13.71
CA PHE A 83 0.01 14.71 14.23
C PHE A 83 -0.47 15.37 15.53
N ARG A 84 0.46 15.78 16.41
CA ARG A 84 0.11 16.52 17.64
C ARG A 84 -0.46 17.90 17.33
N ASP A 85 0.09 18.57 16.33
CA ASP A 85 -0.30 19.92 15.95
C ASP A 85 -1.57 19.94 15.09
N ASN A 86 -1.68 19.02 14.13
CA ASN A 86 -2.80 18.89 13.20
C ASN A 86 -3.12 17.41 12.90
N PRO A 87 -3.96 16.75 13.71
CA PRO A 87 -4.30 15.33 13.52
C PRO A 87 -5.29 15.07 12.37
N LYS A 88 -5.98 16.10 11.86
CA LYS A 88 -7.10 15.94 10.92
C LYS A 88 -6.72 15.27 9.59
N PRO A 89 -5.57 15.59 8.94
CA PRO A 89 -5.17 14.93 7.71
C PRO A 89 -5.01 13.41 7.88
N PHE A 90 -4.45 12.96 9.00
CA PHE A 90 -4.33 11.54 9.30
C PHE A 90 -5.71 10.88 9.42
N TYR A 91 -6.66 11.45 10.15
CA TYR A 91 -7.99 10.83 10.28
C TYR A 91 -8.83 10.90 9.01
N ALA A 92 -8.62 11.91 8.16
CA ALA A 92 -9.21 11.94 6.83
C ALA A 92 -8.72 10.74 6.00
N LEU A 93 -7.44 10.38 6.13
CA LEU A 93 -6.83 9.23 5.46
C LEU A 93 -7.16 7.89 6.12
N ALA A 94 -7.24 7.84 7.45
CA ALA A 94 -7.42 6.61 8.22
C ALA A 94 -8.73 5.88 7.86
N HIS A 95 -9.75 6.63 7.42
CA HIS A 95 -10.99 6.06 6.90
C HIS A 95 -10.76 5.20 5.64
N GLU A 96 -9.83 5.58 4.78
CA GLU A 96 -9.49 4.83 3.56
C GLU A 96 -8.58 3.64 3.84
N LEU A 97 -7.72 3.75 4.86
CA LEU A 97 -6.73 2.74 5.25
C LEU A 97 -7.27 1.65 6.19
N TYR A 98 -8.52 1.78 6.67
CA TYR A 98 -9.06 0.85 7.67
C TYR A 98 -9.13 -0.59 7.12
N PRO A 99 -8.70 -1.62 7.89
CA PRO A 99 -8.71 -3.01 7.44
C PRO A 99 -10.10 -3.52 7.02
N GLY A 100 -10.14 -4.47 6.08
CA GLY A 100 -11.34 -5.20 5.67
C GLY A 100 -11.79 -4.98 4.22
N ARG A 101 -11.17 -4.05 3.48
CA ARG A 101 -11.39 -3.87 2.03
C ARG A 101 -10.56 -4.80 1.15
N TYR A 102 -9.42 -5.23 1.66
CA TYR A 102 -8.40 -5.91 0.87
C TYR A 102 -8.26 -7.36 1.30
N ARG A 103 -8.09 -8.24 0.32
CA ARG A 103 -7.82 -9.67 0.54
C ARG A 103 -6.31 -9.90 0.64
N PRO A 104 -5.84 -10.83 1.49
CA PRO A 104 -4.45 -11.25 1.48
C PRO A 104 -3.98 -11.74 0.10
N THR A 105 -2.72 -11.46 -0.22
CA THR A 105 -2.09 -11.90 -1.47
C THR A 105 -1.56 -13.32 -1.37
N VAL A 106 -1.09 -13.87 -2.48
CA VAL A 106 -0.46 -15.20 -2.54
C VAL A 106 0.78 -15.25 -1.65
N ALA A 107 1.55 -14.16 -1.58
CA ALA A 107 2.68 -14.04 -0.66
C ALA A 107 2.27 -14.21 0.81
N HIS A 108 1.14 -13.63 1.24
CA HIS A 108 0.62 -13.79 2.60
C HIS A 108 0.24 -15.25 2.88
N SER A 109 -0.48 -15.88 1.97
CA SER A 109 -0.86 -17.30 2.05
C SER A 109 0.36 -18.22 2.10
N PHE A 110 1.43 -17.90 1.37
CA PHE A 110 2.67 -18.66 1.43
C PHE A 110 3.33 -18.59 2.80
N ILE A 111 3.32 -17.43 3.45
CA ILE A 111 3.83 -17.28 4.83
C ILE A 111 3.01 -18.12 5.80
N LYS A 112 1.68 -18.12 5.66
CA LYS A 112 0.80 -19.01 6.42
C LYS A 112 1.11 -20.49 6.16
N LEU A 113 1.37 -20.86 4.91
CA LEU A 113 1.73 -22.23 4.54
C LEU A 113 3.07 -22.66 5.18
N LEU A 114 4.06 -21.77 5.27
CA LEU A 114 5.31 -22.03 6.00
C LEU A 114 5.04 -22.30 7.48
N TYR A 115 4.10 -21.57 8.09
CA TYR A 115 3.67 -21.82 9.47
C TYR A 115 2.98 -23.18 9.61
N ASP A 116 2.02 -23.51 8.74
CA ASP A 116 1.28 -24.78 8.80
C ASP A 116 2.17 -26.01 8.61
N LYS A 117 3.24 -25.86 7.84
CA LYS A 117 4.26 -26.90 7.64
C LYS A 117 5.31 -26.95 8.76
N GLY A 118 5.20 -26.10 9.78
CA GLY A 118 6.11 -26.05 10.93
C GLY A 118 7.52 -25.57 10.58
N LEU A 119 7.65 -24.71 9.56
CA LEU A 119 8.93 -24.19 9.06
C LEU A 119 9.18 -22.73 9.46
N LEU A 120 8.14 -21.98 9.79
CA LEU A 120 8.26 -20.56 10.13
C LEU A 120 8.77 -20.40 11.57
N LEU A 121 9.91 -19.72 11.75
CA LEU A 121 10.41 -19.28 13.06
C LEU A 121 9.72 -17.98 13.49
N LYS A 122 9.71 -16.99 12.61
CA LYS A 122 9.12 -15.68 12.88
C LYS A 122 8.88 -14.91 11.59
N HIS A 123 7.83 -14.12 11.58
CA HIS A 123 7.51 -13.21 10.49
C HIS A 123 7.64 -11.75 10.95
N PHE A 124 8.52 -10.99 10.30
CA PHE A 124 8.70 -9.55 10.51
C PHE A 124 8.05 -8.79 9.36
N THR A 125 7.14 -7.88 9.67
CA THR A 125 6.47 -7.06 8.66
C THR A 125 6.67 -5.58 8.93
N GLN A 126 6.90 -4.81 7.86
CA GLN A 126 6.85 -3.35 7.86
C GLN A 126 5.45 -2.82 7.56
N ASN A 127 4.52 -3.70 7.17
CA ASN A 127 3.17 -3.35 6.78
C ASN A 127 2.31 -3.12 8.02
N ILE A 128 1.27 -2.32 7.82
CA ILE A 128 0.28 -1.97 8.85
C ILE A 128 -1.12 -2.47 8.50
N ASP A 129 -1.27 -3.14 7.35
CA ASP A 129 -2.54 -3.50 6.70
C ASP A 129 -3.28 -4.70 7.33
N CYS A 130 -2.61 -5.42 8.25
CA CYS A 130 -3.11 -6.61 8.93
C CYS A 130 -3.42 -7.80 8.01
N LEU A 131 -2.93 -7.83 6.76
CA LEU A 131 -3.23 -8.92 5.82
C LEU A 131 -2.60 -10.25 6.25
N GLU A 132 -1.51 -10.24 7.01
CA GLU A 132 -0.91 -11.44 7.58
C GLU A 132 -1.86 -12.14 8.56
N ARG A 133 -2.56 -11.35 9.40
CA ARG A 133 -3.56 -11.86 10.35
C ARG A 133 -4.78 -12.38 9.61
N GLN A 134 -5.22 -11.69 8.56
CA GLN A 134 -6.33 -12.11 7.71
C GLN A 134 -6.03 -13.39 6.93
N ALA A 135 -4.76 -13.61 6.56
CA ALA A 135 -4.29 -14.90 6.01
C ALA A 135 -4.24 -16.02 7.06
N GLY A 136 -4.62 -15.74 8.32
CA GLY A 136 -4.70 -16.71 9.41
C GLY A 136 -3.38 -16.95 10.14
N LEU A 137 -2.35 -16.12 9.93
CA LEU A 137 -1.09 -16.25 10.67
C LEU A 137 -1.31 -15.83 12.14
N PRO A 138 -0.97 -16.67 13.13
CA PRO A 138 -1.15 -16.32 14.54
C PRO A 138 -0.36 -15.08 14.93
N GLY A 139 -0.96 -14.22 15.76
CA GLY A 139 -0.36 -12.93 16.14
C GLY A 139 0.98 -13.06 16.88
N ASP A 140 1.20 -14.16 17.60
CA ASP A 140 2.46 -14.48 18.27
C ASP A 140 3.58 -14.88 17.30
N MET A 141 3.27 -15.16 16.03
CA MET A 141 4.28 -15.37 14.97
C MET A 141 4.71 -14.06 14.29
N ILE A 142 3.95 -12.99 14.47
CA ILE A 142 4.11 -11.72 13.76
C ILE A 142 4.86 -10.71 14.63
N VAL A 143 5.84 -10.04 14.03
CA VAL A 143 6.47 -8.83 14.56
C VAL A 143 6.10 -7.69 13.63
N GLU A 144 5.09 -6.92 14.03
CA GLU A 144 4.62 -5.72 13.33
C GLU A 144 5.59 -4.57 13.64
N ALA A 145 6.67 -4.47 12.87
CA ALA A 145 7.78 -3.55 13.19
C ALA A 145 7.35 -2.08 13.14
N HIS A 146 6.38 -1.74 12.29
CA HIS A 146 5.77 -0.42 12.24
C HIS A 146 4.38 -0.39 12.86
N GLY A 147 4.07 -1.37 13.72
CA GLY A 147 2.77 -1.48 14.35
C GLY A 147 1.67 -1.88 13.36
N SER A 148 0.40 -1.68 13.73
CA SER A 148 -0.73 -2.06 12.89
C SER A 148 -2.01 -1.32 13.29
N PHE A 149 -3.05 -1.42 12.44
CA PHE A 149 -4.40 -0.97 12.76
C PHE A 149 -5.17 -1.95 13.68
N ALA A 150 -4.52 -2.97 14.23
CA ALA A 150 -5.19 -4.00 15.03
C ALA A 150 -5.66 -3.49 16.42
N THR A 151 -4.98 -2.48 16.97
CA THR A 151 -5.33 -1.84 18.25
C THR A 151 -5.04 -0.34 18.20
N GLN A 152 -5.56 0.44 19.17
CA GLN A 152 -5.30 1.87 19.30
C GLN A 152 -5.06 2.29 20.75
N ARG A 153 -4.23 3.33 20.94
CA ARG A 153 -3.83 3.84 22.26
C ARG A 153 -3.69 5.36 22.26
N CYS A 154 -3.87 5.96 23.44
CA CYS A 154 -3.52 7.35 23.65
C CYS A 154 -2.02 7.58 23.44
N ILE A 155 -1.63 8.63 22.71
CA ILE A 155 -0.22 8.93 22.46
C ILE A 155 0.54 9.38 23.72
N GLU A 156 -0.17 9.89 24.73
CA GLU A 156 0.40 10.41 25.98
C GLU A 156 0.48 9.32 27.06
N CYS A 157 -0.67 8.84 27.56
CA CYS A 157 -0.71 7.88 28.68
C CYS A 157 -0.65 6.40 28.25
N LYS A 158 -0.63 6.11 26.94
CA LYS A 158 -0.62 4.76 26.36
C LYS A 158 -1.82 3.87 26.74
N THR A 159 -2.87 4.43 27.32
CA THR A 159 -4.10 3.69 27.63
C THR A 159 -4.75 3.17 26.35
N PRO A 160 -5.11 1.88 26.27
CA PRO A 160 -5.90 1.32 25.18
C PRO A 160 -7.22 2.05 25.00
N TYR A 161 -7.60 2.25 23.74
CA TYR A 161 -8.86 2.86 23.38
C TYR A 161 -9.78 1.81 22.72
N PRO A 162 -11.07 1.74 23.06
CA PRO A 162 -11.97 0.70 22.52
C PRO A 162 -12.16 0.79 21.00
N ASP A 163 -12.23 -0.36 20.32
CA ASP A 163 -12.42 -0.44 18.87
C ASP A 163 -13.74 0.21 18.42
N GLU A 164 -14.84 -0.08 19.12
CA GLU A 164 -16.17 0.44 18.79
C GLU A 164 -16.21 1.97 18.88
N GLU A 165 -15.56 2.54 19.90
CA GLU A 165 -15.44 4.00 20.05
C GLU A 165 -14.57 4.59 18.94
N MET A 166 -13.47 3.93 18.57
CA MET A 166 -12.59 4.40 17.49
C MET A 166 -13.33 4.44 16.15
N GLN A 167 -14.03 3.35 15.82
CA GLN A 167 -14.81 3.25 14.60
C GLN A 167 -15.88 4.33 14.54
N LYS A 168 -16.61 4.54 15.63
CA LYS A 168 -17.63 5.58 15.72
C LYS A 168 -17.04 6.97 15.50
N THR A 169 -15.96 7.31 16.22
CA THR A 169 -15.31 8.62 16.08
C THR A 169 -14.78 8.87 14.66
N ILE A 170 -14.18 7.85 14.02
CA ILE A 170 -13.74 7.95 12.61
C ILE A 170 -14.93 8.15 11.67
N GLN A 171 -16.04 7.42 11.86
CA GLN A 171 -17.25 7.56 11.05
C GLN A 171 -17.88 8.96 11.18
N ASP A 172 -17.89 9.49 12.40
CA ASP A 172 -18.39 10.83 12.71
C ASP A 172 -17.41 11.95 12.25
N ARG A 173 -16.26 11.58 11.67
CA ARG A 173 -15.17 12.47 11.22
C ARG A 173 -14.63 13.36 12.34
N GLU A 174 -14.64 12.84 13.55
CA GLU A 174 -14.12 13.49 14.75
C GLU A 174 -12.69 13.01 15.07
N VAL A 175 -12.01 13.74 15.96
CA VAL A 175 -10.67 13.37 16.43
C VAL A 175 -10.82 12.65 17.79
N PRO A 176 -10.39 11.39 17.91
CA PRO A 176 -10.49 10.62 19.15
C PRO A 176 -9.50 11.13 20.21
N HIS A 177 -10.02 11.32 21.42
CA HIS A 177 -9.29 11.78 22.59
C HIS A 177 -9.35 10.74 23.71
N CYS A 178 -8.35 10.74 24.57
CA CYS A 178 -8.20 9.75 25.63
C CYS A 178 -9.40 9.72 26.58
N ILE A 179 -9.91 8.52 26.84
CA ILE A 179 -10.99 8.26 27.80
C ILE A 179 -10.59 8.46 29.26
N VAL A 180 -9.29 8.54 29.56
CA VAL A 180 -8.80 8.73 30.94
C VAL A 180 -9.05 10.18 31.36
N PRO A 181 -9.81 10.42 32.45
CA PRO A 181 -10.02 11.77 32.96
C PRO A 181 -8.69 12.48 33.19
N GLN A 182 -8.60 13.75 32.80
CA GLN A 182 -7.40 14.61 32.91
C GLN A 182 -6.25 14.34 31.93
N CYS A 183 -6.26 13.24 31.16
CA CYS A 183 -5.26 13.04 30.12
C CYS A 183 -5.56 13.89 28.88
N ASN A 184 -6.77 13.72 28.32
CA ASN A 184 -7.24 14.40 27.11
C ASN A 184 -6.28 14.34 25.90
N GLY A 185 -5.32 13.41 25.89
CA GLY A 185 -4.37 13.25 24.79
C GLY A 185 -5.02 12.63 23.56
N LEU A 186 -4.45 12.86 22.38
CA LEU A 186 -4.90 12.25 21.12
C LEU A 186 -4.77 10.72 21.15
N VAL A 187 -5.60 10.02 20.40
CA VAL A 187 -5.60 8.55 20.33
C VAL A 187 -5.44 8.09 18.90
N LYS A 188 -4.37 7.36 18.58
CA LYS A 188 -4.19 6.81 17.23
C LYS A 188 -4.13 5.28 17.24
N PRO A 189 -4.39 4.63 16.09
CA PRO A 189 -3.99 3.24 15.88
C PRO A 189 -2.52 3.03 16.28
N ASP A 190 -2.19 1.83 16.71
CA ASP A 190 -0.84 1.45 17.15
C ASP A 190 0.12 1.26 15.97
N ILE A 191 0.06 2.15 14.99
CA ILE A 191 1.01 2.31 13.90
C ILE A 191 2.13 3.25 14.33
N VAL A 192 3.37 2.96 13.95
CA VAL A 192 4.54 3.75 14.33
C VAL A 192 4.70 4.92 13.37
N PHE A 193 4.61 6.14 13.90
CA PHE A 193 4.86 7.37 13.15
C PHE A 193 6.37 7.69 13.09
N PHE A 194 6.77 8.49 12.10
CA PHE A 194 8.09 9.12 12.12
C PHE A 194 8.26 9.93 13.43
N GLY A 195 9.43 9.78 14.04
CA GLY A 195 9.71 10.32 15.37
C GLY A 195 9.31 9.41 16.54
N GLU A 196 8.57 8.32 16.32
CA GLU A 196 8.28 7.33 17.35
C GLU A 196 9.30 6.18 17.38
N ALA A 197 9.45 5.57 18.56
CA ALA A 197 10.20 4.33 18.69
C ALA A 197 9.38 3.14 18.16
N LEU A 198 10.07 2.19 17.53
CA LEU A 198 9.48 0.89 17.18
C LEU A 198 8.99 0.15 18.44
N PRO A 199 8.04 -0.79 18.31
CA PRO A 199 7.49 -1.50 19.46
C PRO A 199 8.56 -2.36 20.16
N PRO A 200 8.47 -2.55 21.49
CA PRO A 200 9.41 -3.38 22.25
C PRO A 200 9.58 -4.80 21.67
N SER A 201 8.48 -5.39 21.17
CA SER A 201 8.47 -6.71 20.54
C SER A 201 9.42 -6.83 19.35
N PHE A 202 9.67 -5.73 18.61
CA PHE A 202 10.67 -5.69 17.56
C PHE A 202 12.07 -5.89 18.14
N PHE A 203 12.44 -5.14 19.17
CA PHE A 203 13.77 -5.21 19.77
C PHE A 203 14.01 -6.53 20.49
N GLU A 204 12.99 -7.09 21.14
CA GLU A 204 13.03 -8.41 21.77
C GLU A 204 13.22 -9.54 20.75
N SER A 205 12.74 -9.35 19.52
CA SER A 205 12.79 -10.36 18.46
C SER A 205 13.92 -10.14 17.45
N ARG A 206 14.58 -8.97 17.43
CA ARG A 206 15.49 -8.59 16.34
C ARG A 206 16.69 -9.52 16.13
N ASP A 207 17.07 -10.26 17.17
CA ASP A 207 18.21 -11.19 17.15
C ASP A 207 17.79 -12.61 16.72
N LEU A 208 16.49 -12.91 16.59
CA LEU A 208 15.98 -14.19 16.07
C LEU A 208 16.53 -14.60 14.69
N PRO A 209 16.83 -13.68 13.74
CA PRO A 209 17.47 -14.07 12.49
C PRO A 209 18.83 -14.76 12.68
N GLU A 210 19.52 -14.57 13.81
CA GLU A 210 20.73 -15.33 14.12
C GLU A 210 20.45 -16.83 14.29
N GLN A 211 19.23 -17.22 14.65
CA GLN A 211 18.82 -18.62 14.86
C GLN A 211 18.22 -19.25 13.60
N ALA A 212 18.04 -18.46 12.52
CA ALA A 212 17.42 -18.90 11.29
C ALA A 212 18.30 -19.89 10.52
N ASP A 213 17.64 -20.87 9.91
CA ASP A 213 18.25 -21.82 8.98
C ASP A 213 18.16 -21.32 7.52
N LEU A 214 17.24 -20.39 7.28
CA LEU A 214 16.96 -19.72 6.01
C LEU A 214 16.30 -18.36 6.29
N CYS A 215 16.69 -17.33 5.55
CA CYS A 215 16.03 -16.02 5.58
C CYS A 215 15.32 -15.75 4.25
N LEU A 216 14.06 -15.35 4.32
CA LEU A 216 13.26 -14.95 3.16
C LEU A 216 12.91 -13.47 3.29
N VAL A 217 13.32 -12.66 2.33
CA VAL A 217 13.02 -11.23 2.26
C VAL A 217 12.15 -10.98 1.03
N MET A 218 10.99 -10.33 1.22
CA MET A 218 10.05 -10.10 0.11
C MET A 218 9.47 -8.69 0.11
N GLY A 219 9.32 -8.10 -1.08
CA GLY A 219 8.53 -6.87 -1.26
C GLY A 219 8.97 -5.68 -0.40
N THR A 220 10.25 -5.50 -0.11
CA THR A 220 10.76 -4.39 0.70
C THR A 220 11.93 -3.68 0.03
N SER A 221 12.04 -2.37 0.21
CA SER A 221 13.19 -1.57 -0.21
C SER A 221 14.40 -1.74 0.71
N LEU A 222 14.20 -2.26 1.93
CA LEU A 222 15.19 -2.26 3.02
C LEU A 222 15.87 -0.89 3.22
N SER A 223 15.09 0.21 3.13
CA SER A 223 15.60 1.57 3.32
C SER A 223 15.36 2.14 4.72
N VAL A 224 14.42 1.58 5.47
CA VAL A 224 14.01 2.08 6.79
C VAL A 224 14.72 1.29 7.89
N GLN A 225 15.57 1.99 8.66
CA GLN A 225 16.19 1.42 9.85
C GLN A 225 15.24 1.49 11.06
N PRO A 226 15.35 0.58 12.03
CA PRO A 226 16.32 -0.53 12.14
C PRO A 226 15.96 -1.78 11.32
N PHE A 227 14.78 -1.86 10.70
CA PHE A 227 14.32 -3.06 9.99
C PHE A 227 15.26 -3.51 8.87
N ALA A 228 15.80 -2.56 8.11
CA ALA A 228 16.75 -2.80 7.02
C ALA A 228 18.00 -3.58 7.42
N SER A 229 18.37 -3.56 8.71
CA SER A 229 19.53 -4.30 9.23
C SER A 229 19.25 -5.78 9.53
N LEU A 230 17.98 -6.20 9.65
CA LEU A 230 17.60 -7.56 10.05
C LEU A 230 18.23 -8.68 9.20
N PRO A 231 18.28 -8.59 7.85
CA PRO A 231 18.94 -9.62 7.04
C PRO A 231 20.44 -9.77 7.31
N GLY A 232 21.06 -8.77 7.94
CA GLY A 232 22.47 -8.78 8.34
C GLY A 232 22.75 -9.69 9.54
N PHE A 233 21.79 -9.88 10.44
CA PHE A 233 21.89 -10.74 11.63
C PHE A 233 21.90 -12.23 11.28
N CYS A 234 21.47 -12.62 10.07
CA CYS A 234 21.58 -14.00 9.62
C CYS A 234 23.07 -14.42 9.59
N ARG A 235 23.39 -15.56 10.21
CA ARG A 235 24.77 -16.08 10.27
C ARG A 235 25.36 -16.26 8.87
N ARG A 236 26.69 -16.23 8.78
CA ARG A 236 27.38 -16.61 7.54
C ARG A 236 27.08 -18.08 7.22
N GLY A 237 26.89 -18.39 5.94
CA GLY A 237 26.50 -19.72 5.46
C GLY A 237 25.00 -20.01 5.50
N VAL A 238 24.19 -19.20 6.21
CA VAL A 238 22.73 -19.28 6.11
C VAL A 238 22.28 -18.65 4.79
N PRO A 239 21.58 -19.38 3.91
CA PRO A 239 21.07 -18.82 2.67
C PRO A 239 20.06 -17.69 2.93
N ARG A 240 20.07 -16.70 2.04
CA ARG A 240 19.07 -15.61 2.05
C ARG A 240 18.42 -15.52 0.68
N VAL A 241 17.10 -15.52 0.65
CA VAL A 241 16.32 -15.42 -0.59
C VAL A 241 15.67 -14.06 -0.64
N LEU A 242 15.86 -13.33 -1.74
CA LEU A 242 15.13 -12.10 -2.05
C LEU A 242 14.09 -12.39 -3.12
N ILE A 243 12.83 -12.06 -2.87
CA ILE A 243 11.79 -11.99 -3.90
C ILE A 243 11.29 -10.56 -3.96
N ASN A 244 11.72 -9.80 -4.97
CA ASN A 244 11.42 -8.37 -5.03
C ASN A 244 11.59 -7.82 -6.44
N MET A 245 10.94 -6.70 -6.76
CA MET A 245 11.11 -6.05 -8.06
C MET A 245 12.55 -5.62 -8.33
N GLN A 246 13.29 -5.26 -7.28
CA GLN A 246 14.64 -4.74 -7.37
C GLN A 246 15.55 -5.37 -6.29
N ARG A 247 16.85 -5.37 -6.56
CA ARG A 247 17.86 -5.75 -5.56
C ARG A 247 17.94 -4.68 -4.46
N VAL A 248 18.02 -5.12 -3.21
CA VAL A 248 17.97 -4.24 -2.01
C VAL A 248 18.88 -4.73 -0.88
N GLY A 249 19.21 -3.84 0.08
CA GLY A 249 19.80 -4.18 1.39
C GLY A 249 21.05 -5.06 1.37
N GLY A 250 21.88 -4.94 0.33
CA GLY A 250 23.09 -5.75 0.16
C GLY A 250 22.84 -7.23 -0.15
N LEU A 251 21.60 -7.66 -0.40
CA LEU A 251 21.30 -9.02 -0.84
C LEU A 251 21.93 -9.28 -2.21
N GLY A 252 22.56 -10.45 -2.39
CA GLY A 252 23.43 -10.78 -3.52
C GLY A 252 24.91 -10.55 -3.26
N SER A 253 25.28 -10.11 -2.06
CA SER A 253 26.68 -9.96 -1.62
C SER A 253 27.24 -11.21 -0.94
N ARG A 254 26.41 -12.22 -0.62
CA ARG A 254 26.88 -13.50 -0.09
C ARG A 254 26.79 -14.61 -1.14
N PRO A 255 27.69 -15.61 -1.12
CA PRO A 255 27.72 -16.67 -2.12
C PRO A 255 26.42 -17.48 -2.23
N ASP A 256 25.66 -17.60 -1.14
CA ASP A 256 24.41 -18.35 -1.03
C ASP A 256 23.16 -17.46 -1.02
N ASP A 257 23.30 -16.19 -1.39
CA ASP A 257 22.13 -15.35 -1.63
C ASP A 257 21.47 -15.75 -2.97
N VAL A 258 20.14 -15.85 -2.98
CA VAL A 258 19.34 -16.16 -4.17
C VAL A 258 18.40 -14.98 -4.44
N LEU A 259 18.48 -14.39 -5.63
CA LEU A 259 17.68 -13.23 -6.01
C LEU A 259 16.65 -13.64 -7.08
N ILE A 260 15.37 -13.50 -6.73
CA ILE A 260 14.23 -13.69 -7.62
C ILE A 260 13.66 -12.31 -7.90
N LEU A 261 14.11 -11.72 -9.00
CA LEU A 261 13.70 -10.37 -9.36
C LEU A 261 12.40 -10.38 -10.18
N GLY A 262 11.43 -9.59 -9.74
CA GLY A 262 10.11 -9.48 -10.36
C GLY A 262 8.99 -9.39 -9.33
N ASP A 263 7.77 -9.65 -9.79
CA ASP A 263 6.57 -9.66 -8.97
C ASP A 263 6.65 -10.69 -7.82
N CYS A 264 6.20 -10.28 -6.62
CA CYS A 264 6.29 -11.09 -5.40
C CYS A 264 5.46 -12.37 -5.50
N ASP A 265 4.21 -12.27 -5.96
CA ASP A 265 3.31 -13.42 -6.04
C ASP A 265 3.80 -14.43 -7.10
N ALA A 266 4.31 -13.95 -8.24
CA ALA A 266 4.93 -14.79 -9.24
C ALA A 266 6.19 -15.50 -8.72
N GLY A 267 7.03 -14.78 -7.95
CA GLY A 267 8.22 -15.37 -7.32
C GLY A 267 7.86 -16.41 -6.26
N VAL A 268 6.84 -16.14 -5.44
CA VAL A 268 6.31 -17.06 -4.43
C VAL A 268 5.73 -18.32 -5.08
N ARG A 269 4.96 -18.20 -6.17
CA ARG A 269 4.47 -19.36 -6.92
C ARG A 269 5.61 -20.22 -7.46
N LYS A 270 6.68 -19.61 -7.98
CA LYS A 270 7.88 -20.36 -8.39
C LYS A 270 8.54 -21.07 -7.20
N PHE A 271 8.56 -20.45 -6.02
CA PHE A 271 9.07 -21.09 -4.81
C PHE A 271 8.20 -22.29 -4.44
N ALA A 272 6.88 -22.11 -4.36
CA ALA A 272 5.93 -23.19 -4.08
C ALA A 272 6.08 -24.33 -5.09
N LYS A 273 6.26 -24.03 -6.37
CA LYS A 273 6.58 -25.02 -7.40
C LYS A 273 7.82 -25.84 -7.10
N ALA A 274 8.93 -25.18 -6.77
CA ALA A 274 10.18 -25.87 -6.43
C ALA A 274 10.01 -26.78 -5.19
N MET A 275 9.14 -26.40 -4.26
CA MET A 275 8.80 -27.22 -3.09
C MET A 275 7.80 -28.36 -3.38
N GLY A 276 6.99 -28.22 -4.44
CA GLY A 276 5.86 -29.09 -4.75
C GLY A 276 4.56 -28.72 -4.01
N TRP A 277 4.35 -27.44 -3.72
CA TRP A 277 3.24 -26.90 -2.91
C TRP A 277 2.27 -26.02 -3.69
N GLU A 278 2.28 -26.04 -5.03
CA GLU A 278 1.44 -25.15 -5.86
C GLU A 278 -0.04 -25.28 -5.52
N GLU A 279 -0.58 -26.51 -5.55
CA GLU A 279 -2.00 -26.75 -5.27
C GLU A 279 -2.39 -26.39 -3.83
N GLU A 280 -1.53 -26.70 -2.86
CA GLU A 280 -1.75 -26.36 -1.45
C GLU A 280 -1.79 -24.84 -1.25
N LEU A 281 -0.87 -24.11 -1.89
CA LEU A 281 -0.80 -22.66 -1.82
C LEU A 281 -2.03 -21.99 -2.44
N GLU A 282 -2.42 -22.41 -3.64
CA GLU A 282 -3.59 -21.84 -4.32
C GLU A 282 -4.88 -22.15 -3.55
N THR A 283 -5.00 -23.35 -2.97
CA THR A 283 -6.14 -23.72 -2.13
C THR A 283 -6.21 -22.84 -0.88
N LEU A 284 -5.09 -22.72 -0.15
CA LEU A 284 -5.02 -21.88 1.05
C LEU A 284 -5.29 -20.41 0.75
N TRP A 285 -4.77 -19.90 -0.37
CA TRP A 285 -5.09 -18.54 -0.79
C TRP A 285 -6.57 -18.40 -1.12
N GLU A 286 -7.21 -19.39 -1.77
CA GLU A 286 -8.63 -19.37 -2.08
C GLU A 286 -9.54 -19.37 -0.86
N GLU A 287 -9.12 -19.95 0.27
CA GLU A 287 -9.86 -19.87 1.54
C GLU A 287 -10.03 -18.44 2.05
N THR A 288 -9.17 -17.50 1.61
CA THR A 288 -9.27 -16.08 1.95
C THR A 288 -10.23 -15.31 1.04
N ASN A 289 -10.84 -15.95 0.03
CA ASN A 289 -11.72 -15.28 -0.93
C ASN A 289 -13.05 -14.87 -0.25
N PRO A 290 -13.37 -13.56 -0.19
CA PRO A 290 -14.62 -13.09 0.41
C PRO A 290 -15.87 -13.47 -0.41
N ASP A 291 -15.74 -13.73 -1.72
CA ASP A 291 -16.82 -14.23 -2.57
C ASP A 291 -16.30 -15.22 -3.63
N PRO A 292 -16.44 -16.54 -3.41
CA PRO A 292 -16.00 -17.57 -4.35
C PRO A 292 -16.59 -17.43 -5.77
N LYS A 293 -17.72 -16.71 -5.94
CA LYS A 293 -18.36 -16.49 -7.24
C LYS A 293 -17.76 -15.35 -8.05
N ALA A 294 -16.99 -14.45 -7.43
CA ALA A 294 -16.31 -13.34 -8.11
C ALA A 294 -15.11 -13.79 -8.98
N ARG A 295 -14.66 -15.04 -8.81
CA ARG A 295 -13.52 -15.64 -9.52
C ARG A 295 -13.67 -15.67 -11.04
N GLU A 296 -14.89 -15.73 -11.58
CA GLU A 296 -15.10 -15.66 -13.03
C GLU A 296 -14.77 -14.27 -13.60
N ALA A 297 -14.89 -13.21 -12.78
CA ALA A 297 -14.55 -11.84 -13.17
C ALA A 297 -13.07 -11.50 -12.92
N GLU A 298 -12.43 -12.04 -11.88
CA GLU A 298 -11.01 -11.79 -11.58
C GLU A 298 -10.03 -12.53 -12.51
N ASN A 299 -10.45 -13.63 -13.14
CA ASN A 299 -9.66 -14.31 -14.17
C ASN A 299 -9.72 -13.63 -15.54
N GLU A 300 -10.49 -12.54 -15.68
CA GLU A 300 -10.39 -11.69 -16.86
C GLU A 300 -9.04 -10.96 -16.85
N PRO A 301 -8.32 -10.91 -17.98
CA PRO A 301 -7.03 -10.24 -18.05
C PRO A 301 -7.17 -8.79 -17.60
N VAL A 302 -6.35 -8.39 -16.63
CA VAL A 302 -6.28 -7.01 -16.15
C VAL A 302 -6.06 -6.09 -17.35
N PRO A 303 -6.95 -5.09 -17.59
CA PRO A 303 -6.85 -4.23 -18.77
C PRO A 303 -5.50 -3.52 -18.78
N SER A 304 -4.86 -3.50 -19.95
CA SER A 304 -3.58 -2.79 -20.13
C SER A 304 -3.73 -1.30 -19.81
N ARG A 305 -2.63 -0.58 -19.56
CA ARG A 305 -2.68 0.86 -19.27
C ARG A 305 -3.46 1.65 -20.33
N ASP A 306 -3.27 1.30 -21.60
CA ASP A 306 -3.99 1.93 -22.72
C ASP A 306 -5.48 1.60 -22.71
N GLU A 307 -5.84 0.42 -22.24
CA GLU A 307 -7.22 -0.05 -22.17
C GLU A 307 -7.98 0.59 -21.00
N ARG A 308 -7.31 0.78 -19.86
CA ARG A 308 -7.83 1.58 -18.74
C ARG A 308 -8.05 3.03 -19.15
N LEU A 309 -7.08 3.64 -19.84
CA LEU A 309 -7.20 5.00 -20.35
C LEU A 309 -8.37 5.13 -21.33
N ARG A 310 -8.61 4.14 -22.20
CA ARG A 310 -9.77 4.12 -23.09
C ARG A 310 -11.08 4.00 -22.32
N GLN A 311 -11.17 3.10 -21.36
CA GLN A 311 -12.35 2.94 -20.50
C GLN A 311 -12.68 4.23 -19.74
N GLU A 312 -11.66 4.94 -19.28
CA GLU A 312 -11.82 6.22 -18.58
C GLU A 312 -12.26 7.35 -19.53
N VAL A 313 -11.72 7.40 -20.74
CA VAL A 313 -12.17 8.32 -21.80
C VAL A 313 -13.62 8.05 -22.19
N ASP A 314 -14.01 6.78 -22.34
CA ASP A 314 -15.38 6.38 -22.68
C ASP A 314 -16.36 6.79 -21.57
N ARG A 315 -15.98 6.54 -20.31
CA ARG A 315 -16.77 6.95 -19.14
C ARG A 315 -16.95 8.46 -19.04
N LEU A 316 -15.87 9.23 -19.22
CA LEU A 316 -15.93 10.69 -19.25
C LEU A 316 -16.80 11.20 -20.41
N THR A 317 -16.77 10.51 -21.54
CA THR A 317 -17.61 10.85 -22.70
C THR A 317 -19.09 10.63 -22.39
N GLU A 318 -19.45 9.51 -21.76
CA GLU A 318 -20.83 9.25 -21.30
C GLU A 318 -21.31 10.28 -20.28
N ASP A 319 -20.45 10.69 -19.34
CA ASP A 319 -20.80 11.71 -18.35
C ASP A 319 -20.97 13.10 -18.97
N ILE A 320 -20.17 13.43 -19.99
CA ILE A 320 -20.34 14.66 -20.78
C ILE A 320 -21.66 14.60 -21.55
N GLU A 321 -21.99 13.49 -22.19
CA GLU A 321 -23.26 13.32 -22.92
C GLU A 321 -24.47 13.42 -21.98
N ARG A 322 -24.40 12.85 -20.78
CA ARG A 322 -25.44 13.04 -19.75
C ARG A 322 -25.58 14.50 -19.35
N THR A 323 -24.47 15.20 -19.15
CA THR A 323 -24.47 16.62 -18.75
C THR A 323 -25.03 17.52 -19.86
N LEU A 324 -24.68 17.24 -21.12
CA LEU A 324 -25.22 17.93 -22.28
C LEU A 324 -26.73 17.68 -22.45
N ASN A 325 -27.18 16.44 -22.29
CA ASN A 325 -28.60 16.10 -22.34
C ASN A 325 -29.41 16.77 -21.21
N ILE A 326 -28.83 16.90 -20.01
CA ILE A 326 -29.41 17.67 -18.90
C ILE A 326 -29.51 19.15 -19.27
N THR A 327 -28.48 19.69 -19.92
CA THR A 327 -28.43 21.10 -20.36
C THR A 327 -29.47 21.39 -21.44
N ASP A 328 -29.63 20.50 -22.41
CA ASP A 328 -30.65 20.61 -23.46
C ASP A 328 -32.07 20.49 -22.89
N ALA A 329 -32.29 19.54 -21.96
CA ALA A 329 -33.57 19.42 -21.26
C ALA A 329 -33.90 20.67 -20.42
N TYR A 330 -32.88 21.32 -19.83
CA TYR A 330 -33.05 22.58 -19.10
C TYR A 330 -33.37 23.75 -20.05
N GLN A 331 -32.64 23.89 -21.16
CA GLN A 331 -32.90 24.90 -22.20
C GLN A 331 -34.30 24.76 -22.80
N GLN A 332 -34.76 23.54 -23.02
CA GLN A 332 -36.10 23.26 -23.54
C GLN A 332 -37.20 23.65 -22.54
N ARG A 333 -37.03 23.33 -21.24
CA ARG A 333 -37.96 23.78 -20.18
C ARG A 333 -38.00 25.30 -20.01
N VAL A 334 -36.86 25.97 -20.18
CA VAL A 334 -36.78 27.44 -20.12
C VAL A 334 -37.51 28.06 -21.31
N ARG A 335 -37.36 27.51 -22.53
CA ARG A 335 -38.11 27.95 -23.71
C ARG A 335 -39.62 27.75 -23.58
N GLU A 336 -40.06 26.64 -23.01
CA GLU A 336 -41.48 26.38 -22.77
C GLU A 336 -42.08 27.41 -21.78
N LYS A 337 -41.38 27.71 -20.68
CA LYS A 337 -41.81 28.74 -19.71
C LYS A 337 -41.84 30.16 -20.28
N LEU A 338 -40.92 30.50 -21.18
CA LEU A 338 -40.88 31.80 -21.86
C LEU A 338 -41.91 31.90 -23.00
N GLY A 339 -42.41 30.78 -23.53
CA GLY A 339 -43.48 30.74 -24.52
C GLY A 339 -44.88 30.98 -23.96
N GLU A 340 -45.10 30.71 -22.66
CA GLU A 340 -46.41 30.87 -22.00
C GLU A 340 -46.66 32.29 -21.46
N SER A 341 -45.64 33.16 -21.44
CA SER A 341 -45.72 34.51 -20.87
C SER A 341 -45.44 35.60 -21.92
N GLY A 342 -46.36 35.79 -22.88
CA GLY A 342 -46.17 36.80 -23.93
C GLY A 342 -47.39 37.14 -24.78
N GLY A 343 -48.51 37.52 -24.16
CA GLY A 343 -49.66 38.10 -24.86
C GLY A 343 -49.73 39.63 -24.75
N SER A 344 -49.38 40.31 -25.85
CA SER A 344 -49.77 41.68 -26.26
C SER A 344 -49.31 42.91 -25.44
N ALA A 345 -48.41 43.72 -26.02
CA ALA A 345 -48.64 45.16 -26.24
C ALA A 345 -47.58 45.74 -27.20
N ALA A 346 -48.04 46.41 -28.25
CA ALA A 346 -47.21 47.05 -29.28
C ALA A 346 -46.78 48.47 -28.86
N ILE A 347 -45.51 48.83 -29.08
CA ILE A 347 -45.06 50.23 -29.31
C ILE A 347 -43.98 50.25 -30.40
N LYS A 348 -44.18 51.15 -31.38
CA LYS A 348 -43.34 51.43 -32.56
C LYS A 348 -42.23 52.46 -32.26
N ALA A 349 -41.23 52.43 -33.15
CA ALA A 349 -40.27 53.48 -33.53
C ALA A 349 -39.14 53.79 -32.53
N GLY A 350 -37.87 53.91 -32.91
CA GLY A 350 -37.20 53.97 -34.20
C GLY A 350 -35.70 54.25 -33.99
N SER A 351 -34.89 53.86 -34.98
CA SER A 351 -33.53 54.34 -35.33
C SER A 351 -32.49 54.60 -34.22
N LYS A 352 -31.39 53.86 -34.23
CA LYS A 352 -30.04 54.35 -34.62
C LYS A 352 -28.97 53.27 -34.50
N GLU A 353 -28.04 53.31 -35.44
CA GLU A 353 -26.74 52.63 -35.45
C GLU A 353 -25.93 53.00 -34.21
N GLU A 354 -25.11 52.08 -33.69
CA GLU A 354 -23.67 52.30 -33.45
C GLU A 354 -22.99 51.06 -32.81
N GLU A 355 -21.92 50.64 -33.48
CA GLU A 355 -20.63 50.13 -32.98
C GLU A 355 -20.56 48.83 -32.14
N ARG A 356 -20.03 47.78 -32.79
CA ARG A 356 -19.32 46.65 -32.14
C ARG A 356 -18.00 47.15 -31.55
N SER A 357 -17.87 47.14 -30.22
CA SER A 357 -16.58 47.05 -29.55
C SER A 357 -16.36 45.61 -29.08
N GLU A 358 -15.30 44.99 -29.58
CA GLU A 358 -14.77 43.71 -29.10
C GLU A 358 -14.16 43.90 -27.72
N GLU A 359 -14.73 43.28 -26.69
CA GLU A 359 -14.02 43.02 -25.43
C GLU A 359 -14.13 41.53 -25.10
N GLY A 360 -12.99 40.85 -25.19
CA GLY A 360 -12.80 39.44 -24.87
C GLY A 360 -12.65 39.19 -23.37
N LEU A 361 -12.72 37.91 -23.02
CA LEU A 361 -12.76 37.33 -21.66
C LEU A 361 -11.41 37.41 -20.89
N ASP A 362 -10.67 38.52 -21.03
CA ASP A 362 -9.31 38.66 -20.46
C ASP A 362 -9.29 38.79 -18.92
N HIS A 363 -10.45 38.97 -18.28
CA HIS A 363 -10.60 39.07 -16.83
C HIS A 363 -10.70 37.70 -16.14
N VAL A 364 -10.76 36.60 -16.89
CA VAL A 364 -10.96 35.25 -16.33
C VAL A 364 -9.63 34.45 -16.25
N PHE A 365 -8.60 34.79 -17.03
CA PHE A 365 -7.36 33.99 -17.10
C PHE A 365 -6.05 34.83 -17.09
N PRO A 366 -5.62 35.37 -15.93
CA PRO A 366 -4.47 36.28 -15.84
C PRO A 366 -3.07 35.66 -16.07
N HIS A 367 -2.95 34.35 -16.28
CA HIS A 367 -1.67 33.65 -16.48
C HIS A 367 -1.33 33.34 -17.95
N LEU A 368 -2.28 33.52 -18.89
CA LEU A 368 -1.99 33.42 -20.32
C LEU A 368 -1.29 34.67 -20.88
N ALA A 369 -1.20 35.75 -20.10
CA ALA A 369 -0.54 36.99 -20.49
C ALA A 369 0.98 37.01 -20.16
N ARG A 370 1.75 35.97 -20.54
CA ARG A 370 3.22 36.07 -20.65
C ARG A 370 3.78 35.39 -21.90
N LYS A 371 3.93 36.26 -22.91
CA LYS A 371 4.95 36.34 -23.99
C LYS A 371 4.90 35.37 -25.18
N SER A 372 4.55 35.94 -26.34
CA SER A 372 5.53 36.16 -27.43
C SER A 372 5.38 37.62 -27.87
N ARG A 373 6.40 38.48 -27.96
CA ARG A 373 7.72 38.34 -28.59
C ARG A 373 8.88 38.63 -27.66
#